data_AF-A0A6P2G0S0-F1
#
_entry.id   AF-A0A6P2G0S0-F1
#
_cell.length_a   1.000
_cell.length_b   1.000
_cell.length_c   1.000
_cell.angle_alpha   90.00
_cell.angle_beta   90.00
_cell.angle_gamma   90.00
#
_symmetry.space_group_name_H-M   'P 1'
#
loop_
_entity.id
_entity.type
_entity.pdbx_description
1 polymer ?
#
loop_
_entity_poly.entity_id
_entity_poly.type
_entity_poly.pdbx_seq_one_letter_code
_entity_poly.pdbx_strand_id
1 'polypeptide(L)' 'MTRTEYRQARRLIRDNGRAAIKWMAPHVAAAMDVLTFGQGKDRLAERADIVAYCRREGIACNPRQTA' A
#
# COMPACT_ATOMS: atom_id res chain seq x y z
N MET A 1 9.70 -5.15 -7.96
CA MET A 1 9.65 -4.59 -6.61
C MET A 1 9.51 -5.72 -5.60
N THR A 2 10.43 -5.79 -4.65
CA THR A 2 10.42 -6.74 -3.55
C THR A 2 9.48 -6.28 -2.43
N ARG A 3 9.16 -7.19 -1.50
CA ARG A 3 8.34 -6.88 -0.32
C ARG A 3 8.95 -5.77 0.55
N THR A 4 10.27 -5.74 0.67
CA THR A 4 10.99 -4.74 1.48
C THR A 4 10.90 -3.36 0.83
N GLU A 5 11.15 -3.28 -0.48
CA GLU A 5 11.03 -2.03 -1.25
C GLU A 5 9.60 -1.47 -1.16
N TYR A 6 8.59 -2.31 -1.32
CA TYR A 6 7.18 -1.89 -1.19
C TYR A 6 6.90 -1.28 0.18
N ARG A 7 7.34 -1.94 1.27
CA ARG A 7 7.12 -1.45 2.64
C ARG A 7 7.81 -0.12 2.91
N GLN A 8 9.07 0.01 2.48
CA GLN A 8 9.83 1.24 2.63
C GLN A 8 9.21 2.37 1.81
N ALA A 9 8.87 2.12 0.55
CA ALA A 9 8.23 3.10 -0.33
C ALA A 9 6.86 3.54 0.20
N ARG A 10 6.04 2.61 0.71
CA ARG A 10 4.73 2.94 1.27
C ARG A 10 4.83 3.74 2.55
N ARG A 11 5.83 3.46 3.40
CA ARG A 11 6.13 4.29 4.57
C ARG A 11 6.54 5.71 4.14
N LEU A 12 7.44 5.80 3.16
CA LEU A 12 7.91 7.09 2.65
C LEU A 12 6.77 7.95 2.09
N ILE A 13 5.85 7.34 1.33
CA ILE A 13 4.66 8.03 0.81
C ILE A 13 3.70 8.42 1.94
N ARG A 14 3.50 7.58 2.96
CA ARG A 14 2.65 7.92 4.11
C ARG A 14 3.17 9.18 4.81
N ASP A 15 4.49 9.26 4.99
CA ASP A 15 5.11 10.32 5.78
C ASP A 15 5.30 11.62 4.96
N ASN A 16 5.40 11.55 3.63
CA ASN A 16 5.76 12.70 2.77
C ASN A 16 4.80 12.97 1.61
N GLY A 17 3.76 12.16 1.44
CA GLY A 17 2.83 12.25 0.32
C GLY A 17 3.46 11.93 -1.04
N ARG A 18 2.86 12.46 -2.12
CA ARG A 18 3.25 12.18 -3.50
C ARG A 18 4.69 12.58 -3.83
N ALA A 19 5.22 13.61 -3.16
CA ALA A 19 6.58 14.09 -3.37
C ALA A 19 7.64 13.00 -3.10
N ALA A 20 7.32 11.99 -2.28
CA ALA A 20 8.19 10.86 -1.97
C ALA A 20 8.64 10.06 -3.21
N ILE A 21 7.83 10.02 -4.27
CA ILE A 21 8.11 9.20 -5.45
C ILE A 21 9.43 9.58 -6.11
N LYS A 22 9.80 10.88 -6.10
CA LYS A 22 11.04 11.37 -6.71
C LYS A 22 12.31 10.88 -6.01
N TRP A 23 12.19 10.34 -4.79
CA TRP A 23 13.32 9.83 -4.00
C TRP A 23 13.51 8.31 -4.14
N MET A 24 12.63 7.64 -4.87
CA MET A 24 12.66 6.18 -5.04
C MET A 24 13.49 5.78 -6.26
N ALA A 25 13.98 4.54 -6.27
CA ALA A 25 14.54 3.95 -7.48
C ALA A 25 13.48 3.95 -8.61
N PRO A 26 13.87 4.15 -9.89
CA PRO A 26 12.90 4.37 -10.98
C PRO A 26 11.83 3.28 -11.11
N HIS A 27 12.23 2.02 -10.96
CA HIS A 27 11.31 0.89 -11.04
C HIS A 27 10.33 0.80 -9.86
N VAL A 28 10.73 1.30 -8.67
CA VAL A 28 9.86 1.40 -7.49
C VAL A 28 8.93 2.60 -7.64
N ALA A 29 9.46 3.75 -8.09
CA ALA A 29 8.69 4.96 -8.36
C ALA A 29 7.53 4.67 -9.33
N ALA A 30 7.83 4.03 -10.47
CA ALA A 30 6.83 3.67 -11.46
C ALA A 30 5.74 2.75 -10.90
N ALA A 31 6.12 1.72 -10.14
CA ALA A 31 5.16 0.80 -9.53
C ALA A 31 4.29 1.50 -8.48
N MET A 32 4.89 2.33 -7.62
CA MET A 32 4.17 3.02 -6.55
C MET A 32 3.29 4.15 -7.06
N ASP A 33 3.67 4.86 -8.13
CA ASP A 33 2.82 5.86 -8.77
C ASP A 33 1.55 5.20 -9.31
N VAL A 34 1.67 4.08 -10.03
CA VAL A 34 0.52 3.31 -10.53
C VAL A 34 -0.36 2.80 -9.40
N LEU A 35 0.22 2.26 -8.33
CA LEU A 35 -0.50 1.68 -7.19
C LEU A 35 -1.18 2.71 -6.28
N THR A 36 -0.63 3.92 -6.19
CA THR A 36 -1.07 4.91 -5.19
C THR A 36 -1.81 6.10 -5.80
N PHE A 37 -1.40 6.54 -6.98
CA PHE A 37 -1.92 7.75 -7.63
C PHE A 37 -2.50 7.51 -9.03
N GLY A 38 -2.25 6.35 -9.62
CA GLY A 38 -2.90 5.89 -10.85
C GLY A 38 -4.27 5.29 -10.58
N GLN A 39 -4.89 4.73 -11.63
CA GLN A 39 -6.12 3.93 -11.51
C GLN A 39 -5.85 2.50 -11.02
N GLY A 40 -4.60 2.18 -10.63
CA GLY A 40 -4.23 0.88 -10.10
C GLY A 40 -4.80 0.70 -8.69
N LYS A 41 -5.46 -0.44 -8.45
CA LYS A 41 -5.88 -0.82 -7.09
C LYS A 41 -4.72 -1.49 -6.36
N ASP A 42 -4.26 -0.87 -5.28
CA ASP A 42 -3.37 -1.55 -4.35
C ASP A 42 -4.17 -2.51 -3.44
N ARG A 43 -4.31 -3.74 -3.91
CA ARG A 43 -5.01 -4.82 -3.18
C ARG A 43 -4.36 -5.13 -1.83
N LEU A 44 -3.04 -4.94 -1.67
CA LEU A 44 -2.38 -5.19 -0.40
C LEU A 44 -2.76 -4.12 0.63
N ALA A 45 -2.87 -2.87 0.20
CA ALA A 45 -3.35 -1.79 1.03
C ALA A 45 -4.84 -1.95 1.37
N GLU A 46 -5.69 -2.22 0.37
CA GLU A 46 -7.12 -2.47 0.61
C GLU A 46 -7.33 -3.61 1.62
N ARG A 47 -6.61 -4.72 1.48
CA ARG A 47 -6.67 -5.82 2.46
C ARG A 47 -6.23 -5.38 3.84
N ALA A 48 -5.16 -4.60 3.95
CA ALA A 48 -4.68 -4.11 5.23
C ALA A 48 -5.75 -3.21 5.89
N ASP A 49 -6.43 -2.37 5.12
CA ASP A 49 -7.49 -1.49 5.60
C ASP A 49 -8.73 -2.29 6.05
N ILE A 50 -9.14 -3.31 5.29
CA ILE A 50 -10.24 -4.22 5.68
C ILE A 50 -9.90 -4.93 7.01
N VAL A 51 -8.69 -5.48 7.13
CA VAL A 51 -8.27 -6.17 8.37
C VAL A 51 -8.22 -5.20 9.54
N ALA A 52 -7.73 -3.98 9.35
CA ALA A 52 -7.69 -2.95 10.38
C ALA A 52 -9.10 -2.55 10.83
N TYR A 53 -10.02 -2.40 9.88
CA TYR A 53 -11.44 -2.14 10.14
C TYR A 53 -12.06 -3.27 10.96
N CYS A 54 -11.96 -4.52 10.50
CA CYS A 54 -12.55 -5.65 11.20
C CYS A 54 -12.00 -5.80 12.63
N ARG A 55 -10.70 -5.56 12.82
CA ARG A 55 -10.08 -5.57 14.16
C ARG A 55 -10.68 -4.50 15.07
N ARG A 56 -10.93 -3.30 14.54
CA ARG A 56 -11.51 -2.19 15.32
C ARG A 56 -12.96 -2.47 15.74
N GLU A 57 -13.74 -3.09 14.85
CA GLU A 57 -15.15 -3.39 15.08
C GLU A 57 -15.39 -4.75 15.77
N GLY A 58 -14.33 -5.50 16.10
CA GLY A 58 -14.46 -6.84 16.70
C GLY A 58 -15.03 -7.90 15.75
N ILE A 59 -14.97 -7.67 14.44
CA ILE A 59 -15.47 -8.57 13.41
C ILE A 59 -14.42 -9.63 13.10
N ALA A 60 -14.81 -10.91 13.11
CA ALA A 60 -13.95 -12.00 12.64
C ALA A 60 -13.66 -11.81 11.14
N CYS A 61 -12.39 -11.67 10.78
CA CYS A 61 -11.96 -11.43 9.41
C CYS A 61 -10.92 -12.45 8.98
N ASN A 62 -11.13 -13.06 7.80
CA ASN A 62 -10.14 -13.91 7.15
C ASN A 62 -9.39 -13.10 6.06
N PRO A 63 -8.12 -12.70 6.28
CA PRO A 63 -7.37 -11.86 5.33
C PRO A 63 -7.14 -12.51 3.96
N ARG A 64 -7.32 -13.83 3.85
CA ARG A 64 -7.18 -14.57 2.59
C ARG A 64 -8.43 -14.49 1.72
N GLN A 65 -9.60 -14.22 2.31
CA GLN A 65 -10.89 -14.11 1.63
C GLN A 65 -11.37 -12.67 1.40
N THR A 66 -10.63 -11.69 1.91
CA THR A 66 -10.89 -10.26 1.67
C THR A 66 -10.19 -9.83 0.38
N ALA A 67 -10.96 -9.33 -0.60
CA ALA A 67 -10.57 -8.66 -1.87
C ALA A 67 -9.36 -9.20 -2.66
#